data_AF-V6HC53-F1
#
_entry.id   AF-V6HC53-F1
#
_cell.length_a   1.000
_cell.length_b   1.000
_cell.length_c   1.000
_cell.angle_alpha   90.00
_cell.angle_beta   90.00
_cell.angle_gamma   90.00
#
_symmetry.space_group_name_H-M   'P 1'
#
loop_
_entity.id
_entity.type
_entity.pdbx_description
1 polymer ?
#
loop_
_entity_poly.entity_id
_entity_poly.type
_entity_poly.pdbx_seq_one_letter_code
_entity_poly.pdbx_strand_id
1 'polypeptide(L)'
;MVTILAWNERDVRKILRTVTDTSLVTGLTEQEIVDFIQYGFDDEISELKETYDWTRFKGQLVGKLSKRNLEPPGLSVLHPDLLEEEY
;
A
#
# COMPACT_ATOMS: atom_id res chain seq x y z
N MET A 1 -0.11 13.93 19.26
CA MET A 1 -0.45 12.78 20.12
C MET A 1 -0.21 11.53 19.32
N VAL A 2 0.76 10.70 19.68
CA VAL A 2 0.91 9.37 19.07
C VAL A 2 -0.15 8.49 19.71
N THR A 3 -1.24 8.24 19.00
CA THR A 3 -2.20 7.20 19.38
C THR A 3 -1.52 5.85 19.19
N ILE A 4 -0.80 5.39 20.21
CA ILE A 4 -0.33 4.02 20.29
C ILE A 4 -1.59 3.16 20.27
N LEU A 5 -1.91 2.60 19.12
CA LEU A 5 -2.99 1.64 19.00
C LEU A 5 -2.68 0.48 19.94
N ALA A 6 -3.50 0.28 20.97
CA ALA A 6 -3.44 -0.91 21.80
C ALA A 6 -4.04 -2.09 21.01
N TRP A 7 -3.25 -2.67 20.10
CA TRP A 7 -3.62 -3.90 19.41
C TRP A 7 -3.49 -5.08 20.38
N ASN A 8 -4.49 -5.96 20.42
CA ASN A 8 -4.39 -7.20 21.19
C ASN A 8 -3.35 -8.12 20.52
N GLU A 9 -2.74 -9.04 21.26
CA GLU A 9 -1.74 -9.99 20.73
C GLU A 9 -2.28 -10.82 19.55
N ARG A 10 -3.58 -11.09 19.55
CA ARG A 10 -4.29 -11.73 18.43
C ARG A 10 -4.30 -10.85 17.18
N ASP A 11 -4.53 -9.55 17.35
CA ASP A 11 -4.65 -8.61 16.24
C ASP A 11 -3.27 -8.28 15.67
N VAL A 12 -2.23 -8.18 16.51
CA VAL A 12 -0.83 -8.06 16.07
C VAL A 12 -0.45 -9.23 15.17
N ARG A 13 -0.77 -10.47 15.58
CA ARG A 13 -0.50 -11.66 14.75
C ARG A 13 -1.25 -11.65 13.42
N LYS A 14 -2.48 -11.13 13.41
CA LYS A 14 -3.27 -11.01 12.19
C LYS A 14 -2.68 -9.96 11.24
N ILE A 15 -2.33 -8.78 11.75
CA ILE A 15 -1.64 -7.75 10.93
C ILE A 15 -0.37 -8.32 10.34
N LEU A 16 0.48 -8.96 11.16
CA LEU A 16 1.74 -9.50 10.69
C LEU A 16 1.52 -10.47 9.52
N ARG A 17 0.54 -11.37 9.66
CA ARG A 17 0.15 -12.29 8.59
C ARG A 17 -0.38 -11.55 7.37
N THR A 18 -1.21 -10.53 7.54
CA THR A 18 -1.72 -9.72 6.43
C THR A 18 -0.60 -8.96 5.72
N VAL A 19 0.38 -8.44 6.45
CA VAL A 19 1.57 -7.76 5.91
C VAL A 19 2.43 -8.73 5.10
N THR A 20 2.77 -9.89 5.65
CA THR A 20 3.54 -10.93 4.93
C THR A 20 2.80 -11.41 3.68
N ASP A 21 1.50 -11.67 3.78
CA ASP A 21 0.68 -12.05 2.63
C ASP A 21 0.67 -10.95 1.55
N THR A 22 0.62 -9.69 1.96
CA THR A 22 0.58 -8.54 1.05
C THR A 22 1.94 -8.29 0.43
N SER A 23 3.04 -8.51 1.16
CA SER A 23 4.41 -8.47 0.65
C SER A 23 4.60 -9.46 -0.50
N LEU A 24 4.10 -10.69 -0.34
CA LEU A 24 4.15 -11.71 -1.39
C LEU A 24 3.35 -11.33 -2.65
N VAL A 25 2.24 -10.60 -2.49
CA VAL A 25 1.36 -10.21 -3.61
C VAL A 25 1.86 -8.96 -4.32
N THR A 26 2.37 -7.99 -3.58
CA THR A 26 2.77 -6.67 -4.11
C THR A 26 4.25 -6.60 -4.50
N GLY A 27 5.07 -7.54 -4.00
CA GLY A 27 6.53 -7.52 -4.17
C GLY A 27 7.25 -6.48 -3.31
N LEU A 28 6.52 -5.76 -2.45
CA LEU A 28 7.07 -4.79 -1.50
C LEU A 28 7.61 -5.50 -0.26
N THR A 29 8.58 -4.88 0.40
CA THR A 29 9.09 -5.40 1.68
C THR A 29 8.07 -5.21 2.79
N GLU A 30 8.10 -6.10 3.79
CA GLU A 30 7.21 -5.99 4.96
C GLU A 30 7.35 -4.63 5.66
N GLN A 31 8.56 -4.06 5.67
CA GLN A 31 8.87 -2.79 6.31
C GLN A 31 8.17 -1.61 5.61
N GLU A 32 8.20 -1.56 4.27
CA GLU A 32 7.48 -0.56 3.48
C GLU A 32 5.96 -0.64 3.69
N ILE A 33 5.44 -1.86 3.83
CA ILE A 33 4.01 -2.08 4.08
C ILE A 33 3.64 -1.62 5.49
N VAL A 34 4.46 -1.90 6.50
CA VAL A 34 4.23 -1.43 7.88
C VAL A 34 4.28 0.10 7.94
N ASP A 35 5.27 0.72 7.30
CA ASP A 35 5.35 2.17 7.21
C ASP A 35 4.12 2.75 6.51
N PHE A 36 3.67 2.12 5.42
CA PHE A 36 2.44 2.53 4.73
C PHE A 36 1.20 2.42 5.63
N ILE A 37 1.09 1.35 6.42
CA ILE A 37 0.00 1.18 7.39
C ILE A 37 0.04 2.27 8.45
N GLN A 38 1.24 2.67 8.90
CA GLN A 38 1.41 3.68 9.94
C GLN A 38 1.07 5.11 9.48
N TYR A 39 1.29 5.44 8.20
CA TYR A 39 1.14 6.83 7.71
C TYR A 39 0.01 7.04 6.69
N GLY A 40 -0.47 5.98 6.04
CA GLY A 40 -1.37 6.07 4.88
C GLY A 40 -2.67 5.27 5.00
N PHE A 41 -2.94 4.71 6.18
CA PHE A 41 -3.98 3.69 6.36
C PHE A 41 -4.83 3.89 7.64
N ASP A 42 -4.83 5.10 8.20
CA ASP A 42 -5.55 5.44 9.44
C ASP A 42 -7.08 5.28 9.33
N ASP A 43 -7.66 5.64 8.18
CA ASP A 43 -9.10 5.51 7.93
C ASP A 43 -9.51 4.03 7.90
N GLU A 44 -8.74 3.20 7.20
CA GLU A 44 -8.98 1.76 7.13
C GLU A 44 -8.71 1.05 8.46
N ILE A 45 -7.72 1.50 9.24
CA ILE A 45 -7.50 1.01 10.61
C ILE A 45 -8.71 1.35 11.50
N SER A 46 -9.28 2.54 11.34
CA SER A 46 -10.46 2.96 12.09
C SER A 46 -11.69 2.13 11.68
N GLU A 47 -11.88 1.90 10.37
CA GLU A 47 -12.92 1.01 9.85
C GLU A 47 -12.73 -0.44 10.31
N LEU A 48 -11.50 -0.93 10.38
CA LEU A 48 -11.17 -2.27 10.89
C LEU A 48 -11.52 -2.39 12.38
N LYS A 49 -11.38 -1.34 13.19
CA LYS A 49 -11.79 -1.38 14.61
C LYS A 49 -13.29 -1.49 14.79
N GLU A 50 -14.08 -0.86 13.90
CA GLU A 50 -15.54 -0.89 13.97
C GLU A 50 -16.13 -2.19 13.39
N THR A 51 -15.61 -2.62 12.23
CA THR A 51 -16.17 -3.77 11.50
C THR A 51 -15.49 -5.10 11.84
N TYR A 52 -14.25 -5.06 12.32
CA TYR A 52 -13.39 -6.22 12.56
C TYR A 52 -13.23 -7.16 11.34
N ASP A 53 -13.40 -6.62 10.13
CA ASP A 53 -13.29 -7.38 8.88
C ASP A 53 -11.87 -7.33 8.27
N TRP A 54 -11.08 -8.33 8.62
CA TRP A 54 -9.70 -8.49 8.16
C TRP A 54 -9.57 -8.83 6.66
N THR A 55 -10.60 -9.43 6.07
CA THR A 55 -10.60 -9.78 4.65
C THR A 55 -10.71 -8.51 3.82
N ARG A 56 -11.61 -7.61 4.24
CA ARG A 56 -11.79 -6.30 3.63
C ARG A 56 -10.54 -5.43 3.77
N PHE A 57 -9.95 -5.39 4.97
CA PHE A 57 -8.71 -4.66 5.23
C PHE A 57 -7.56 -5.12 4.33
N LYS A 58 -7.36 -6.44 4.18
CA LYS A 58 -6.34 -7.00 3.27
C LYS A 58 -6.61 -6.58 1.81
N GLY A 59 -7.86 -6.63 1.37
CA GLY A 59 -8.25 -6.21 0.01
C GLY A 59 -7.98 -4.73 -0.25
N GLN A 60 -8.30 -3.85 0.72
CA GLN A 60 -7.99 -2.43 0.63
C GLN A 60 -6.47 -2.18 0.62
N LEU A 61 -5.70 -2.92 1.43
CA LEU A 61 -4.26 -2.76 1.55
C LEU A 61 -3.56 -3.12 0.24
N VAL A 62 -3.85 -4.32 -0.29
CA VAL A 62 -3.36 -4.74 -1.61
C VAL A 62 -3.82 -3.75 -2.68
N GLY A 63 -5.09 -3.34 -2.67
CA GLY A 63 -5.63 -2.39 -3.64
C GLY A 63 -4.91 -1.04 -3.67
N LYS A 64 -4.60 -0.46 -2.50
CA LYS A 64 -3.87 0.82 -2.42
C LYS A 64 -2.39 0.67 -2.78
N LEU A 65 -1.75 -0.43 -2.39
CA LEU A 65 -0.35 -0.70 -2.72
C LEU A 65 -0.16 -1.02 -4.20
N SER A 66 -1.07 -1.80 -4.81
CA SER A 66 -1.02 -2.13 -6.24
C SER A 66 -1.37 -0.95 -7.15
N LYS A 67 -2.28 -0.06 -6.76
CA LYS A 67 -2.63 1.15 -7.56
C LYS A 67 -1.48 2.15 -7.67
N ARG A 68 -0.54 2.14 -6.73
CA ARG A 68 0.62 3.04 -6.73
C ARG A 68 1.72 2.67 -7.73
N ASN A 69 1.59 1.51 -8.39
CA ASN A 69 2.58 0.98 -9.33
C ASN A 69 2.27 1.27 -10.82
N LEU A 70 1.32 2.17 -11.11
CA LEU A 70 0.91 2.50 -12.48
C LEU A 70 0.95 4.01 -12.77
N GLU A 71 2.08 4.65 -12.48
CA GLU A 71 2.56 5.70 -13.37
C GLU A 71 4.06 5.46 -13.56
N PRO A 72 4.51 4.88 -14.69
CA PRO A 72 5.84 5.20 -15.15
C PRO A 72 5.90 6.73 -15.23
N PRO A 73 6.84 7.41 -14.54
CA PRO A 73 7.02 8.85 -14.73
C PRO A 73 7.19 9.04 -16.24
N GLY A 74 6.37 9.90 -16.84
CA GLY A 74 6.15 10.00 -18.29
C GLY A 74 7.41 10.28 -19.13
N LEU A 75 8.32 9.31 -19.20
CA LEU A 75 9.54 9.28 -20.02
C LEU A 75 9.22 8.67 -21.39
N SER A 76 8.10 9.05 -21.98
CA SER A 76 7.74 8.70 -23.37
C SER A 76 7.38 9.92 -24.22
N VAL A 77 7.62 11.14 -23.71
CA VAL A 77 7.63 12.31 -24.59
C VAL A 77 9.07 12.47 -25.10
N LEU A 78 9.32 12.01 -26.33
CA LEU A 78 10.51 12.40 -27.07
C LEU A 78 10.55 13.93 -27.11
N HIS A 79 11.68 14.53 -26.71
CA HIS A 79 11.89 15.97 -26.81
C HIS A 79 11.66 16.39 -28.28
N PRO A 80 10.94 17.49 -28.56
CA PRO A 80 10.62 17.89 -29.94
C PRO A 80 11.86 18.11 -30.83
N ASP A 81 13.05 18.28 -30.24
CA ASP A 81 14.33 18.35 -30.97
C ASP A 81 14.85 17.00 -31.51
N LEU A 82 14.21 15.87 -31.14
CA LEU A 82 14.56 14.52 -31.60
C LEU A 82 13.58 13.98 -32.66
N LEU A 83 12.63 14.80 -33.11
CA LEU A 83 11.84 14.51 -34.30
C LEU A 83 12.75 14.77 -35.51
N GLU A 84 13.44 13.75 -35.99
CA GLU A 84 14.14 13.82 -37.27
C GLU A 84 13.15 14.31 -38.35
N GLU A 85 13.56 15.35 -39.07
CA GLU A 85 12.85 15.86 -40.24
C GLU A 85 12.75 14.73 -41.27
N GLU A 86 11.57 14.11 -41.38
CA GLU A 86 11.25 13.29 -42.55
C GLU A 86 11.13 14.22 -43.77
N TYR A 87 12.24 14.31 -44.52
CA TYR A 87 12.45 14.73 -45.93
C TYR A 87 11.39 15.60 -46.62
#